data_AF-A0A9W4UXT0-F1
#
_entry.id   AF-A0A9W4UXT0-F1
#
_cell.length_a   1.000
_cell.length_b   1.000
_cell.length_c   1.000
_cell.angle_alpha   90.00
_cell.angle_beta   90.00
_cell.angle_gamma   90.00
#
_symmetry.space_group_name_H-M   'P 1'
#
loop_
_entity.id
_entity.type
_entity.pdbx_description
1 polymer ?
#
loop_
_entity_poly.entity_id
_entity_poly.type
_entity_poly.pdbx_seq_one_letter_code
_entity_poly.pdbx_strand_id
1 'polypeptide(L)' 'MAVELQGKLSKSFPFRCEVFWDPGTRMLAVRVVHDASGVMDALKEHQAAKNRGMDPVGPLLEGDMMYYYVPYY' A
#
# COMPACT_ATOMS: atom_id res chain seq x y z
N MET A 1 -8.92 8.14 -5.09
CA MET A 1 -7.86 8.17 -4.06
C MET A 1 -7.32 6.77 -3.76
N ALA A 2 -8.10 5.80 -3.26
CA ALA A 2 -7.66 4.39 -3.19
C ALA A 2 -7.52 3.72 -4.58
N VAL A 3 -8.41 4.07 -5.51
CA VAL A 3 -8.47 3.50 -6.88
C VAL A 3 -7.19 3.73 -7.69
N GLU A 4 -6.50 4.86 -7.50
CA GLU A 4 -5.26 5.15 -8.23
C GLU A 4 -4.11 4.25 -7.77
N LEU A 5 -3.94 4.13 -6.44
CA LEU A 5 -2.94 3.26 -5.85
C LEU A 5 -3.24 1.79 -6.15
N GLN A 6 -4.51 1.38 -6.06
CA GLN A 6 -4.97 0.06 -6.49
C GLN A 6 -4.63 -0.18 -7.96
N GLY A 7 -4.88 0.79 -8.85
CA GLY A 7 -4.56 0.66 -10.27
C GLY A 7 -3.07 0.49 -10.55
N LYS A 8 -2.20 1.21 -9.82
CA LYS A 8 -0.73 1.03 -9.92
C LYS A 8 -0.32 -0.36 -9.42
N LEU A 9 -0.79 -0.75 -8.24
CA LEU A 9 -0.46 -2.04 -7.66
C LEU A 9 -1.00 -3.20 -8.48
N SER A 10 -2.20 -3.11 -9.06
CA SER A 10 -2.73 -4.15 -9.95
C SER A 10 -1.92 -4.33 -11.24
N LYS A 11 -1.17 -3.31 -11.69
CA LYS A 11 -0.26 -3.43 -12.85
C LYS A 11 1.05 -4.13 -12.48
N SER A 12 1.65 -3.76 -11.34
CA SER A 12 2.93 -4.31 -10.88
C SER A 12 2.79 -5.66 -10.15
N PHE A 13 1.66 -5.86 -9.48
CA PHE A 13 1.34 -7.00 -8.60
C PHE A 13 -0.11 -7.47 -8.84
N PRO A 14 -0.41 -8.04 -10.02
CA PRO A 14 -1.77 -8.42 -10.40
C PRO A 14 -2.36 -9.43 -9.41
N PHE A 15 -3.53 -9.11 -8.85
CA PHE A 15 -4.27 -9.92 -7.86
C PHE A 15 -3.54 -10.19 -6.54
N ARG A 16 -2.46 -9.46 -6.25
CA ARG A 16 -1.66 -9.66 -5.02
C ARG A 16 -1.92 -8.63 -3.94
N CYS A 17 -2.48 -7.47 -4.30
CA CYS A 17 -2.67 -6.34 -3.39
C CYS A 17 -4.11 -5.83 -3.43
N GLU A 18 -4.65 -5.50 -2.26
CA GLU A 18 -5.92 -4.81 -2.10
C GLU A 18 -5.74 -3.54 -1.28
N VAL A 19 -6.27 -2.43 -1.80
CA VAL A 19 -6.15 -1.10 -1.20
C VAL A 19 -7.51 -0.64 -0.70
N PHE A 20 -7.58 -0.28 0.57
CA PHE A 20 -8.77 0.28 1.18
C PHE A 20 -8.42 1.39 2.18
N TRP A 21 -9.40 2.22 2.52
CA TRP A 21 -9.22 3.25 3.54
C TRP A 21 -9.42 2.64 4.93
N ASP A 22 -8.43 2.81 5.81
CA ASP A 22 -8.55 2.43 7.22
C ASP A 22 -8.88 3.67 8.07
N PRO A 23 -10.09 3.75 8.65
CA PRO A 23 -10.49 4.88 9.49
C PRO A 23 -9.75 4.93 10.84
N GLY A 24 -9.20 3.81 11.32
CA GLY A 24 -8.45 3.75 12.58
C GLY A 24 -7.12 4.48 12.49
N THR A 25 -6.41 4.29 11.38
CA THR A 25 -5.11 4.94 11.11
C THR A 25 -5.23 6.23 10.31
N ARG A 26 -6.40 6.50 9.69
CA ARG A 26 -6.63 7.59 8.72
C ARG A 26 -5.65 7.53 7.54
N MET A 27 -5.35 6.32 7.08
CA MET A 27 -4.42 6.04 5.99
C MET A 27 -5.04 5.05 5.00
N LEU A 28 -4.42 4.94 3.82
CA LEU A 28 -4.73 3.82 2.93
C LEU A 28 -3.98 2.58 3.41
N ALA A 29 -4.72 1.52 3.73
CA ALA A 29 -4.17 0.20 4.00
C ALA A 29 -4.03 -0.57 2.68
N VAL A 30 -2.87 -1.20 2.50
CA VAL A 30 -2.54 -2.08 1.38
C VAL A 30 -2.35 -3.48 1.96
N ARG A 31 -3.36 -4.33 1.77
CA ARG A 31 -3.31 -5.74 2.13
C ARG A 31 -2.61 -6.51 1.03
N VAL A 32 -1.56 -7.23 1.38
CA VAL A 32 -0.88 -8.16 0.48
C VAL A 32 -1.43 -9.56 0.71
N VAL A 33 -2.03 -10.12 -0.34
CA VAL A 33 -2.68 -11.43 -0.35
C VAL A 33 -1.70 -12.53 -0.73
N HIS A 34 -0.69 -12.21 -1.54
CA HIS A 34 0.31 -13.19 -2.00
C HIS A 34 1.63 -12.49 -2.35
N ASP A 35 2.73 -12.93 -1.75
CA ASP A 35 4.11 -12.46 -2.01
C ASP A 35 4.29 -10.92 -1.90
N ALA A 36 4.93 -10.48 -0.82
CA ALA A 36 5.17 -9.06 -0.54
C ALA A 36 6.44 -8.48 -1.20
N SER A 37 7.17 -9.29 -1.98
CA SER A 37 8.40 -8.85 -2.62
C SER A 37 8.15 -7.67 -3.57
N GLY A 38 8.87 -6.57 -3.34
CA GLY A 38 8.77 -5.34 -4.15
C GLY A 38 7.56 -4.45 -3.86
N VAL A 39 6.60 -4.87 -3.03
CA VAL A 39 5.42 -4.05 -2.70
C VAL A 39 5.84 -2.76 -2.00
N MET A 40 6.70 -2.85 -0.98
CA MET A 40 7.22 -1.69 -0.26
C MET A 40 7.89 -0.67 -1.19
N ASP A 41 8.74 -1.14 -2.12
CA ASP A 41 9.46 -0.28 -3.04
C ASP A 41 8.50 0.44 -4.00
N ALA A 42 7.51 -0.27 -4.53
CA ALA A 42 6.48 0.33 -5.39
C ALA A 42 5.63 1.39 -4.66
N LEU A 43 5.37 1.19 -3.36
CA LEU A 43 4.70 2.16 -2.51
C LEU A 43 5.57 3.39 -2.25
N LYS A 44 6.87 3.21 -1.98
CA LYS A 44 7.83 4.31 -1.84
C LYS A 44 7.95 5.13 -3.11
N GLU A 45 8.08 4.47 -4.26
CA GLU A 45 8.08 5.16 -5.57
C GLU A 45 6.79 5.93 -5.81
N HIS A 46 5.63 5.38 -5.41
CA HIS A 46 4.37 6.10 -5.53
C HIS A 46 4.33 7.34 -4.65
N GLN A 47 4.79 7.25 -3.39
CA GLN A 47 4.84 8.40 -2.49
C GLN A 47 5.83 9.48 -2.96
N ALA A 48 6.99 9.06 -3.46
CA ALA A 48 7.98 9.95 -4.05
C ALA A 48 7.39 10.70 -5.26
N ALA A 49 6.71 9.98 -6.17
CA ALA A 49 6.06 10.60 -7.34
C ALA A 49 4.94 11.60 -6.97
N LYS A 50 4.35 11.46 -5.78
CA LYS A 50 3.29 12.35 -5.27
C LYS A 50 3.81 13.49 -4.39
N ASN A 51 5.13 13.62 -4.17
CA ASN A 51 5.76 14.62 -3.29
C ASN A 51 5.21 14.64 -1.86
N ARG A 52 4.81 13.48 -1.33
CA ARG A 52 4.14 13.40 -0.02
C ARG A 52 5.07 13.29 1.18
N GLY A 53 6.39 13.25 0.96
CA GLY A 53 7.43 13.40 1.99
C GLY A 53 7.42 12.39 3.13
N MET A 54 6.52 11.40 3.12
CA MET A 54 6.39 10.38 4.14
C MET A 54 6.35 9.00 3.50
N ASP A 55 7.23 8.15 4.00
CA ASP A 55 7.32 6.77 3.56
C ASP A 55 6.10 5.97 4.02
N PRO A 56 5.70 4.94 3.24
CA PRO A 56 4.75 3.94 3.71
C PRO A 56 5.26 3.26 5.00
N VAL A 57 4.33 2.96 5.91
CA VAL A 57 4.61 2.26 7.16
C VAL A 57 4.31 0.77 6.99
N GLY A 58 5.21 -0.10 7.43
CA GLY A 58 5.01 -1.55 7.42
C GLY A 58 6.25 -2.35 6.98
N PRO A 59 6.11 -3.66 6.78
CA PRO A 59 4.86 -4.40 6.90
C PRO A 59 4.40 -4.59 8.36
N LEU A 60 3.10 -4.42 8.61
CA LEU A 60 2.44 -4.87 9.82
C LEU A 60 1.81 -6.24 9.56
N LEU A 61 2.06 -7.19 10.45
CA LEU A 61 1.52 -8.54 10.36
C LEU A 61 0.24 -8.64 11.20
N GLU A 62 -0.86 -9.01 10.56
CA GLU A 62 -2.14 -9.26 11.23
C GLU A 62 -2.66 -10.63 10.79
N GLY A 63 -2.48 -11.63 11.66
CA GLY A 63 -2.71 -13.03 11.31
C GLY A 63 -1.77 -13.50 10.20
N ASP A 64 -2.32 -14.13 9.16
CA ASP A 64 -1.59 -14.57 7.97
C ASP A 64 -1.45 -13.47 6.90
N MET A 65 -1.92 -12.25 7.20
CA MET A 65 -1.97 -11.14 6.25
C MET A 65 -0.92 -10.08 6.56
N MET A 66 -0.37 -9.49 5.49
CA MET A 66 0.64 -8.45 5.58
C MET A 66 0.05 -7.11 5.09
N TYR A 67 0.19 -6.07 5.90
CA TYR A 67 -0.36 -4.75 5.64
C TYR A 67 0.72 -3.68 5.52
N TYR A 68 0.58 -2.82 4.53
CA TYR A 68 1.34 -1.58 4.42
C TYR A 68 0.39 -0.39 4.51
N TYR A 69 0.73 0.60 5.32
CA TYR A 69 -0.04 1.81 5.50
C TYR A 69 0.59 2.96 4.75
N VAL A 70 -0.19 3.57 3.88
CA VAL A 70 0.25 4.59 2.94
C VAL A 70 -0.42 5.89 3.36
N PRO A 71 0.36 6.87 3.88
CA PRO A 71 -0.21 8.14 4.27
C PRO A 71 -0.81 8.87 3.07
N TYR A 72 -2.05 9.33 3.22
CA TYR A 72 -2.80 9.89 2.11
C TYR A 72 -3.46 11.20 2.54
N TYR A 73 -2.65 12.27 2.58
CA TYR A 73 -3.08 13.66 2.74
C TYR A 73 -3.06 14.38 1.38
#